data_AF-A0A2U1S4Z2-F1
#
_entry.id   AF-A0A2U1S4Z2-F1
#
_cell.length_a   1.000
_cell.length_b   1.000
_cell.length_c   1.000
_cell.angle_alpha   90.00
_cell.angle_beta   90.00
_cell.angle_gamma   90.00
#
_symmetry.space_group_name_H-M   'P 1'
#
loop_
_entity.id
_entity.type
_entity.pdbx_description
1 polymer ?
#
loop_
_entity_poly.entity_id
_entity_poly.type
_entity_poly.pdbx_seq_one_letter_code
_entity_poly.pdbx_strand_id
1 'polypeptide(L)'
;MSTQAIEVHPLAQRVSFTDSDMVVALVDGRTVSVPLVWFPRLASASRRQLENYEILADGEGIHWPDVDEDLSVAGLLRGTH
;
A
#
# COMPACT_ATOMS: atom_id res chain seq x y z
N MET A 1 -0.92 28.08 -21.88
CA MET A 1 -0.74 27.85 -20.43
C MET A 1 -0.12 26.48 -20.27
N SER A 2 1.07 26.41 -19.68
CA SER A 2 1.72 25.15 -19.34
C SER A 2 1.29 24.78 -17.93
N THR A 3 0.55 23.69 -17.77
CA THR A 3 0.33 23.09 -16.45
C THR A 3 1.59 22.29 -16.16
N GLN A 4 2.48 22.78 -15.28
CA GLN A 4 3.48 21.88 -14.71
C GLN A 4 2.72 20.86 -13.89
N ALA A 5 2.83 19.58 -14.28
CA ALA A 5 2.43 18.50 -13.39
C ALA A 5 3.28 18.63 -12.13
N ILE A 6 2.63 18.82 -10.99
CA ILE A 6 3.31 18.65 -9.70
C ILE A 6 3.73 17.18 -9.69
N GLU A 7 5.03 16.90 -9.64
CA GLU A 7 5.53 15.55 -9.40
C GLU A 7 5.18 15.19 -7.96
N VAL A 8 4.01 14.59 -7.80
CA VAL A 8 3.59 14.03 -6.52
C VAL A 8 4.13 12.60 -6.49
N HIS A 9 5.13 12.35 -5.64
CA HIS A 9 5.60 10.99 -5.37
C HIS A 9 4.62 10.31 -4.41
N PRO A 10 3.85 9.31 -4.87
CA PRO A 10 2.96 8.57 -3.99
C PRO A 10 3.79 7.64 -3.11
N LEU A 11 4.13 8.11 -1.91
CA LEU A 11 4.88 7.35 -0.92
C LEU A 11 3.94 6.90 0.19
N ALA A 12 3.98 5.62 0.56
CA ALA A 12 3.25 5.09 1.69
C ALA A 12 3.74 5.73 3.00
N GLN A 13 2.79 6.27 3.76
CA GLN A 13 3.02 6.77 5.10
C GLN A 13 2.51 5.79 6.16
N ARG A 14 1.38 5.13 5.87
CA ARG A 14 0.74 4.18 6.79
C ARG A 14 -0.16 3.23 6.03
N VAL A 15 -0.26 2.00 6.52
CA VAL A 15 -1.27 1.03 6.10
C VAL A 15 -2.21 0.73 7.27
N SER A 16 -3.49 0.63 6.97
CA SER A 16 -4.53 0.13 7.87
C SER A 16 -5.46 -0.83 7.13
N PHE A 17 -6.23 -1.58 7.90
CA PHE A 17 -7.08 -2.64 7.37
C PHE A 17 -8.48 -2.57 7.97
N THR A 18 -9.47 -2.82 7.10
CA THR A 18 -10.83 -3.20 7.50
C THR A 18 -10.98 -4.72 7.37
N ASP A 19 -12.19 -5.24 7.54
CA ASP A 19 -12.47 -6.67 7.33
C ASP A 19 -12.33 -7.09 5.85
N SER A 20 -12.40 -6.15 4.91
CA SER A 20 -12.43 -6.41 3.46
C SER A 20 -11.38 -5.66 2.66
N ASP A 21 -10.80 -4.58 3.19
CA ASP A 21 -9.98 -3.64 2.44
C ASP A 21 -8.67 -3.32 3.14
N MET A 22 -7.65 -3.11 2.33
CA MET A 22 -6.38 -2.51 2.71
C MET A 22 -6.40 -1.03 2.32
N VAL A 23 -6.06 -0.17 3.27
CA VAL A 23 -6.08 1.28 3.12
C VAL A 23 -4.67 1.81 3.30
N VAL A 24 -4.13 2.45 2.27
CA VAL A 24 -2.79 3.06 2.27
C VAL A 24 -2.94 4.58 2.30
N ALA A 25 -2.49 5.20 3.38
CA ALA A 25 -2.33 6.65 3.47
C ALA A 25 -0.99 7.05 2.85
N LEU A 26 -1.02 8.01 1.93
CA LEU A 26 0.16 8.51 1.24
C LEU A 26 0.66 9.81 1.87
N VAL A 27 1.97 10.05 1.79
CA VAL A 27 2.64 11.25 2.31
C VAL A 27 2.08 12.54 1.70
N ASP A 28 1.59 12.46 0.46
CA ASP A 28 0.96 13.58 -0.26
C ASP A 28 -0.47 13.91 0.20
N GLY A 29 -0.98 13.22 1.23
CA GLY A 29 -2.30 13.44 1.81
C GLY A 29 -3.42 12.64 1.15
N ARG A 30 -3.14 11.88 0.08
CA ARG A 30 -4.13 10.96 -0.51
C ARG A 30 -4.30 9.70 0.34
N THR A 31 -5.43 9.03 0.14
CA THR A 31 -5.68 7.70 0.71
C THR A 31 -6.19 6.79 -0.41
N VAL A 32 -5.61 5.60 -0.50
CA VAL A 32 -5.98 4.58 -1.49
C VAL A 32 -6.57 3.40 -0.73
N SER A 33 -7.80 3.02 -1.07
CA SER A 33 -8.44 1.82 -0.53
C SER A 33 -8.59 0.79 -1.63
N VAL A 34 -8.17 -0.45 -1.35
CA VAL A 34 -8.28 -1.56 -2.28
C VAL A 34 -8.79 -2.81 -1.55
N PRO A 35 -9.56 -3.69 -2.23
CA PRO A 35 -10.00 -4.94 -1.64
C PRO A 35 -8.81 -5.85 -1.29
N LEU A 36 -8.79 -6.37 -0.06
CA LEU A 36 -7.77 -7.34 0.41
C LEU A 36 -7.72 -8.58 -0.48
N VAL A 37 -8.87 -9.00 -1.01
CA VAL A 37 -9.02 -10.18 -1.88
C VAL A 37 -8.19 -10.09 -3.18
N TRP A 38 -7.68 -8.91 -3.55
CA TRP A 38 -6.76 -8.77 -4.67
C TRP A 38 -5.37 -9.33 -4.37
N PHE A 39 -5.02 -9.51 -3.09
CA PHE A 39 -3.72 -9.98 -2.64
C PHE A 39 -3.93 -11.29 -1.85
N PRO A 40 -3.90 -12.47 -2.50
CA PRO A 40 -4.26 -13.72 -1.87
C PRO A 40 -3.49 -14.03 -0.56
N ARG A 41 -2.20 -13.66 -0.49
CA ARG A 41 -1.41 -13.83 0.75
C ARG A 41 -1.95 -12.96 1.88
N LEU A 42 -2.15 -11.66 1.63
CA LEU A 42 -2.72 -10.74 2.62
C LEU A 42 -4.16 -11.11 2.99
N ALA A 43 -4.98 -11.52 2.03
CA ALA A 43 -6.36 -11.96 2.28
C ALA A 43 -6.44 -13.19 3.20
N SER A 44 -5.39 -14.04 3.20
CA SER A 44 -5.29 -15.21 4.07
C SER A 44 -4.57 -14.93 5.40
N ALA A 45 -3.99 -13.74 5.56
CA ALA A 45 -3.20 -13.39 6.73
C ALA A 45 -4.09 -13.07 7.93
N SER A 46 -3.63 -13.41 9.13
CA SER A 46 -4.27 -12.96 10.35
C SER A 46 -4.06 -11.45 10.54
N ARG A 47 -4.94 -10.81 11.31
CA ARG A 47 -4.83 -9.37 11.60
C ARG A 47 -3.48 -8.98 12.21
N ARG A 48 -2.91 -9.83 13.07
CA ARG A 48 -1.57 -9.61 13.64
C ARG A 48 -0.48 -9.59 12.57
N GLN A 49 -0.56 -10.48 11.58
CA GLN A 49 0.41 -10.52 10.48
C GLN A 49 0.25 -9.31 9.57
N LEU A 50 -1.00 -8.91 9.27
CA LEU A 50 -1.28 -7.70 8.49
C LEU A 50 -0.76 -6.43 9.17
N GLU A 51 -0.94 -6.32 10.49
CA GLU A 51 -0.46 -5.17 11.27
C GLU A 51 1.07 -5.16 11.46
N ASN A 52 1.75 -6.29 11.22
CA ASN A 52 3.20 -6.41 11.21
C ASN A 52 3.78 -6.14 9.81
N TYR A 53 3.58 -4.93 9.31
CA TYR A 53 4.16 -4.48 8.04
C TYR A 53 5.33 -3.53 8.26
N GLU A 54 6.19 -3.45 7.26
CA GLU A 54 7.33 -2.55 7.20
C GLU A 54 7.22 -1.68 5.95
N ILE A 55 7.43 -0.37 6.10
CA ILE A 55 7.51 0.55 4.97
C ILE A 55 8.97 0.58 4.50
N LEU A 56 9.20 0.28 3.23
CA LEU A 56 10.52 0.20 2.61
C LEU A 56 10.79 1.39 1.68
N ALA A 57 12.08 1.63 1.42
CA ALA A 57 12.56 2.59 0.42
C ALA A 57 11.83 3.95 0.51
N ASP A 58 11.83 4.56 1.70
CA ASP A 58 11.19 5.84 1.99
C ASP A 58 9.68 5.93 1.66
N GLY A 59 8.99 4.79 1.56
CA GLY A 59 7.57 4.72 1.23
C GLY A 59 7.26 4.21 -0.17
N GLU A 60 8.24 3.81 -0.97
CA GLU A 60 7.98 3.23 -2.30
C GLU A 60 7.40 1.81 -2.25
N GLY A 61 7.69 1.08 -1.17
CA GLY A 61 7.25 -0.30 -0.98
C GLY A 61 6.72 -0.57 0.43
N ILE A 62 5.92 -1.63 0.54
CA ILE A 62 5.40 -2.15 1.81
C ILE A 62 5.69 -3.65 1.84
N HIS A 63 6.31 -4.12 2.91
CA HIS A 63 6.68 -5.51 3.11
C HIS A 63 5.95 -6.11 4.31
N TRP A 64 5.46 -7.34 4.17
CA TRP A 64 4.89 -8.14 5.24
C TRP A 64 5.77 -9.38 5.51
N PRO A 65 6.68 -9.33 6.51
CA PRO A 65 7.63 -10.40 6.77
C PRO A 65 6.95 -11.72 7.19
N ASP A 66 5.82 -11.66 7.91
CA ASP A 66 5.14 -12.86 8.41
C ASP A 66 4.47 -13.70 7.31
N VAL A 67 4.23 -13.11 6.13
CA VAL A 67 3.58 -13.78 4.99
C VAL A 67 4.39 -13.69 3.70
N ASP A 68 5.60 -13.14 3.77
CA ASP A 68 6.54 -12.99 2.66
C ASP A 68 5.88 -12.30 1.45
N GLU A 69 5.21 -11.17 1.69
CA GLU A 69 4.53 -10.40 0.63
C GLU A 69 5.12 -8.99 0.53
N ASP A 70 5.35 -8.54 -0.70
CA ASP A 70 5.84 -7.19 -1.02
C ASP A 70 4.88 -6.49 -1.96
N LEU A 71 4.62 -5.21 -1.69
CA LEU A 71 3.76 -4.36 -2.50
C LEU A 71 4.48 -3.06 -2.87
N SER A 72 4.48 -2.72 -4.16
CA SER A 72 4.93 -1.42 -4.65
C SER A 72 3.78 -0.41 -4.65
N VAL A 73 3.98 0.78 -4.09
CA VAL A 73 2.96 1.86 -4.12
C VAL A 73 2.66 2.31 -5.55
N ALA A 74 3.69 2.33 -6.42
CA ALA A 74 3.49 2.62 -7.84
C ALA A 74 2.67 1.52 -8.55
N GLY A 75 2.92 0.25 -8.22
CA GLY A 75 2.16 -0.89 -8.73
C GLY A 75 0.69 -0.86 -8.28
N LEU A 76 0.46 -0.58 -7.00
CA LEU A 76 -0.88 -0.40 -6.42
C LEU A 76 -1.70 0.64 -7.18
N LEU A 77 -1.11 1.81 -7.44
CA LEU A 77 -1.80 2.91 -8.13
C LEU A 77 -2.08 2.62 -9.62
N ARG A 78 -1.26 1.77 -10.25
CA ARG A 78 -1.47 1.34 -11.64
C ARG A 78 -2.44 0.17 -11.77
N GLY A 79 -2.74 -0.53 -10.69
CA GLY A 79 -3.48 -1.79 -10.72
C GLY A 79 -2.66 -2.95 -11.30
N THR A 80 -1.33 -2.84 -11.28
CA THR A 80 -0.40 -3.88 -11.71
C THR A 80 0.51 -4.18 -10.52
N HIS A 81 0.10 -5.14 -9.71
CA HIS A 81 0.85 -5.59 -8.54
C HIS A 81 1.99 -6.53 -8.96
#